data_AF-A0A6A6Q9B6-F1
#
_entry.id   AF-A0A6A6Q9B6-F1
#
_cell.length_a   1.000
_cell.length_b   1.000
_cell.length_c   1.000
_cell.angle_alpha   90.00
_cell.angle_beta   90.00
_cell.angle_gamma   90.00
#
_symmetry.space_group_name_H-M   'P 1'
#
loop_
_entity.id
_entity.type
_entity.pdbx_description
1 polymer ?
#
loop_
_entity_poly.entity_id
_entity_poly.type
_entity_poly.pdbx_seq_one_letter_code
_entity_poly.pdbx_strand_id
1 'polypeptide(L)'
;MAPRSYSKTYHVPRRPFESARLDTELKLVGEYGLRNKREVWRVQLTLSKIRRAARYVGLVFISLRLPSLTEMACSQLLTLEEKDPKRLFEGNALIRRLVRVGVLDESRMRLDYVLALKIEDFLERRLQTCVYKLGLAKSIHHARVLIRQRHIRVGKQIVNVPSFVVRLDSQKHIDFALTSPFGGGRPGRVRRKKAKAAEKKDDDEGEEDEE
;
A
#
# COMPACT_ATOMS: atom_id res chain seq x y z
N MET A 1 13.73 -32.68 -8.34
CA MET A 1 13.25 -31.29 -8.45
C MET A 1 13.42 -30.61 -7.09
N ALA A 2 14.19 -29.53 -6.99
CA ALA A 2 14.38 -28.85 -5.70
C ALA A 2 13.06 -28.26 -5.17
N PRO A 3 12.80 -28.30 -3.85
CA PRO A 3 11.56 -27.75 -3.29
C PRO A 3 11.54 -26.22 -3.42
N ARG A 4 10.40 -25.67 -3.84
CA ARG A 4 10.22 -24.23 -3.99
C ARG A 4 9.92 -23.60 -2.63
N SER A 5 10.75 -22.66 -2.17
CA SER A 5 10.54 -21.95 -0.92
C SER A 5 9.31 -21.03 -1.00
N TYR A 6 8.41 -21.13 -0.03
CA TYR A 6 7.25 -20.24 0.13
C TYR A 6 7.24 -19.63 1.54
N SER A 7 6.66 -18.44 1.68
CA SER A 7 6.54 -17.79 2.99
C SER A 7 5.20 -17.07 3.14
N LYS A 8 4.73 -16.97 4.38
CA LYS A 8 3.50 -16.25 4.71
C LYS A 8 3.75 -14.75 4.77
N THR A 9 2.83 -13.98 4.20
CA THR A 9 2.91 -12.52 4.11
C THR A 9 2.07 -11.79 5.17
N TYR A 10 1.31 -12.51 5.99
CA TYR A 10 0.46 -11.94 7.04
C TYR A 10 0.56 -12.80 8.31
N HIS A 11 0.25 -12.19 9.45
CA HIS A 11 0.14 -12.88 10.73
C HIS A 11 -1.22 -12.55 11.35
N VAL A 12 -1.89 -13.53 11.94
CA VAL A 12 -3.22 -13.35 12.54
C VAL A 12 -3.06 -12.81 13.97
N PRO A 13 -3.93 -11.90 14.44
CA PRO A 13 -3.93 -11.45 15.83
C PRO A 13 -4.05 -12.62 16.81
N ARG A 14 -3.36 -12.54 17.96
CA ARG A 14 -3.42 -13.58 19.00
C ARG A 14 -4.80 -13.70 19.64
N ARG A 15 -5.43 -12.56 19.96
CA ARG A 15 -6.76 -12.48 20.57
C ARG A 15 -7.82 -12.16 19.51
N PRO A 16 -8.76 -13.07 19.22
CA PRO A 16 -9.75 -12.85 18.17
C PRO A 16 -10.75 -11.72 18.49
N PHE A 17 -11.27 -11.66 19.72
CA PHE A 17 -12.38 -10.76 20.09
C PHE A 17 -11.91 -9.67 21.06
N GLU A 18 -11.38 -8.60 20.50
CA GLU A 18 -10.95 -7.42 21.26
C GLU A 18 -11.57 -6.20 20.60
N SER A 19 -12.56 -5.58 21.26
CA SER A 19 -13.37 -4.49 20.69
C SER A 19 -12.50 -3.34 20.19
N ALA A 20 -11.58 -2.84 21.02
CA ALA A 20 -10.67 -1.75 20.65
C ALA A 20 -9.85 -2.04 19.38
N ARG A 21 -9.39 -3.29 19.20
CA ARG A 21 -8.67 -3.71 17.98
C ARG A 21 -9.61 -3.79 16.77
N LEU A 22 -10.81 -4.32 16.96
CA LEU A 22 -11.79 -4.45 15.88
C LEU A 22 -12.22 -3.07 15.36
N ASP A 23 -12.42 -2.10 16.24
CA ASP A 23 -12.82 -0.74 15.90
C ASP A 23 -11.71 0.02 15.17
N THR A 24 -10.46 -0.08 15.65
CA THR A 24 -9.30 0.53 14.99
C THR A 24 -9.05 -0.07 13.61
N GLU A 25 -9.13 -1.40 13.46
CA GLU A 25 -9.04 -2.05 12.17
C GLU A 25 -10.18 -1.64 11.23
N LEU A 26 -11.40 -1.48 11.74
CA LEU A 26 -12.54 -1.07 10.94
C LEU A 26 -12.41 0.35 10.41
N LYS A 27 -11.93 1.29 11.25
CA LYS A 27 -11.61 2.66 10.85
C LYS A 27 -10.59 2.69 9.70
N LEU A 28 -9.47 1.98 9.86
CA LEU A 28 -8.44 1.88 8.81
C LEU A 28 -8.98 1.24 7.52
N VAL A 29 -9.84 0.24 7.62
CA VAL A 29 -10.46 -0.41 6.45
C VAL A 29 -11.38 0.55 5.71
N GLY A 30 -12.17 1.35 6.44
CA GLY A 30 -13.06 2.37 5.89
C GLY A 30 -12.28 3.49 5.22
N GLU A 31 -11.35 4.11 5.93
CA GLU A 31 -10.54 5.24 5.45
C GLU A 31 -9.76 4.90 4.19
N TYR A 32 -9.15 3.71 4.11
CA TYR A 32 -8.29 3.33 3.00
C TYR A 32 -8.98 2.42 1.96
N GLY A 33 -10.28 2.19 2.09
CA GLY A 33 -11.06 1.35 1.17
C GLY A 33 -10.47 -0.04 0.99
N LEU A 34 -10.07 -0.68 2.09
CA LEU A 34 -9.50 -2.03 2.09
C LEU A 34 -10.62 -3.06 1.91
N ARG A 35 -10.34 -4.17 1.23
CA ARG A 35 -11.35 -5.22 1.02
C ARG A 35 -11.48 -6.14 2.23
N ASN A 36 -10.35 -6.50 2.83
CA ASN A 36 -10.27 -7.49 3.90
C ASN A 36 -9.33 -7.01 5.02
N LYS A 37 -9.59 -7.41 6.27
CA LYS A 37 -8.67 -7.23 7.41
C LYS A 37 -7.29 -7.85 7.19
N ARG A 38 -7.21 -8.89 6.35
CA ARG A 38 -5.94 -9.49 5.92
C ARG A 38 -5.00 -8.49 5.23
N GLU A 39 -5.51 -7.44 4.58
CA GLU A 39 -4.65 -6.38 4.02
C GLU A 39 -3.97 -5.58 5.14
N VAL A 40 -4.69 -5.27 6.22
CA VAL A 40 -4.14 -4.62 7.41
C VAL A 40 -3.08 -5.50 8.06
N TRP A 41 -3.37 -6.78 8.27
CA TRP A 41 -2.45 -7.73 8.89
C TRP A 41 -1.16 -7.97 8.07
N ARG A 42 -1.24 -7.78 6.75
CA ARG A 42 -0.06 -7.83 5.87
C ARG A 42 0.88 -6.67 6.16
N VAL A 43 0.33 -5.46 6.24
CA VAL A 43 1.07 -4.23 6.54
C VAL A 43 1.64 -4.27 7.97
N GLN A 44 0.86 -4.78 8.92
CA GLN A 44 1.32 -4.99 10.30
C GLN A 44 2.51 -5.96 10.37
N LEU A 45 2.50 -7.05 9.59
CA LEU A 45 3.62 -7.97 9.56
C LEU A 45 4.87 -7.32 8.93
N THR A 46 4.71 -6.56 7.85
CA THR A 46 5.85 -5.85 7.23
C THR A 46 6.45 -4.82 8.19
N LEU A 47 5.60 -4.07 8.89
CA LEU A 47 6.02 -3.07 9.88
C LEU A 47 6.73 -3.76 11.06
N SER A 48 6.19 -4.88 11.55
CA SER A 48 6.83 -5.68 12.61
C SER A 48 8.21 -6.19 12.20
N LYS A 49 8.40 -6.63 10.95
CA LYS A 49 9.71 -7.05 10.43
C LYS A 49 10.70 -5.88 10.35
N ILE A 50 10.25 -4.71 9.88
CA ILE A 50 11.06 -3.49 9.81
C ILE A 50 11.47 -3.05 11.22
N ARG A 51 10.52 -3.00 12.17
CA ARG A 51 10.82 -2.66 13.57
C ARG A 51 11.75 -3.67 14.24
N ARG A 52 11.61 -4.97 13.95
CA ARG A 52 12.53 -5.99 14.46
C ARG A 52 13.95 -5.79 13.93
N ALA A 53 14.10 -5.51 12.64
CA ALA A 53 15.40 -5.16 12.05
C ALA A 53 15.96 -3.87 12.66
N ALA A 54 15.13 -2.84 12.85
CA ALA A 54 15.56 -1.58 13.46
C ALA A 54 15.99 -1.75 14.93
N ARG A 55 15.29 -2.54 15.74
CA ARG A 55 15.69 -2.85 17.13
C ARG A 55 17.00 -3.63 17.22
N TYR A 56 17.24 -4.52 16.27
CA TYR A 56 18.50 -5.25 16.15
C TYR A 56 19.67 -4.32 15.81
N VAL A 57 19.42 -3.28 15.01
CA VAL A 57 20.42 -2.31 14.54
C VAL A 57 20.59 -1.14 15.51
N GLY A 58 19.59 -0.79 16.32
CA GLY A 58 19.62 0.35 17.22
C GLY A 58 19.04 0.02 18.58
N LEU A 59 19.89 -0.04 19.60
CA LEU A 59 19.50 0.39 20.93
C LEU A 59 20.68 1.06 21.65
N VAL A 60 20.50 2.37 21.85
CA VAL A 60 20.96 3.13 23.00
C VAL A 60 19.66 3.59 23.68
N PHE A 61 19.52 3.30 24.98
CA PHE A 61 18.62 3.96 25.93
C PHE A 61 17.09 3.86 25.72
N ILE A 62 16.45 2.93 26.45
CA ILE A 62 15.23 3.27 27.22
C ILE A 62 15.47 2.77 28.64
N SER A 63 15.83 3.71 29.51
CA SER A 63 15.96 3.50 30.95
C SER A 63 14.56 3.45 31.59
N LEU A 64 14.41 2.49 32.51
CA LEU A 64 13.41 2.42 33.59
C LEU A 64 11.94 2.12 33.24
N ARG A 65 11.62 0.82 33.15
CA ARG A 65 10.47 0.27 33.90
C ARG A 65 10.74 -1.18 34.31
N LEU A 66 10.68 -1.42 35.62
CA LEU A 66 11.13 -2.64 36.32
C LEU A 66 10.39 -3.94 35.91
N PRO A 67 11.04 -5.09 36.17
CA PRO A 67 10.72 -6.38 35.59
C PRO A 67 9.86 -7.27 36.51
N SER A 68 8.98 -8.07 35.92
CA SER A 68 8.52 -9.32 36.53
C SER A 68 8.45 -10.43 35.47
N LEU A 69 9.40 -11.35 35.61
CA LEU A 69 9.39 -12.76 35.23
C LEU A 69 8.35 -13.17 34.17
N THR A 70 8.72 -13.12 32.89
CA THR A 70 8.47 -14.14 31.86
C THR A 70 8.76 -13.55 30.48
N GLU A 71 9.95 -13.78 29.95
CA GLU A 71 10.29 -13.96 28.51
C GLU A 71 11.82 -13.93 28.34
N MET A 72 12.49 -14.89 28.97
CA MET A 72 13.86 -15.28 28.61
C MET A 72 13.77 -16.19 27.39
N ALA A 73 14.02 -15.64 26.20
CA ALA A 73 14.61 -16.28 25.01
C ALA A 73 14.04 -15.74 23.70
N CYS A 74 14.64 -14.66 23.18
CA CYS A 74 15.12 -14.65 21.79
C CYS A 74 16.12 -13.49 21.55
N SER A 75 17.40 -13.86 21.57
CA SER A 75 18.49 -13.30 20.75
C SER A 75 19.10 -11.95 21.14
N GLN A 76 20.02 -11.96 22.12
CA GLN A 76 21.43 -11.56 22.01
C GLN A 76 21.91 -10.35 21.17
N LEU A 77 21.10 -9.42 20.67
CA LEU A 77 21.61 -8.31 19.84
C LEU A 77 20.97 -6.98 20.15
N LEU A 78 21.57 -6.34 21.14
CA LEU A 78 21.27 -5.01 21.66
C LEU A 78 22.58 -4.27 22.06
N THR A 79 23.73 -4.74 21.55
CA THR A 79 25.08 -4.48 22.12
C THR A 79 26.11 -3.98 21.10
N LEU A 80 25.71 -3.63 19.87
CA LEU A 80 26.64 -3.19 18.84
C LEU A 80 26.81 -1.66 18.92
N GLU A 81 28.07 -1.22 18.98
CA GLU A 81 28.47 0.18 19.04
C GLU A 81 27.95 0.95 17.81
N GLU A 82 27.79 2.26 17.95
CA GLU A 82 27.28 3.14 16.89
C GLU A 82 28.10 3.08 15.59
N LYS A 83 29.38 2.67 15.69
CA LYS A 83 30.32 2.58 14.57
C LYS A 83 30.47 1.17 14.00
N ASP A 84 29.69 0.20 14.46
CA ASP A 84 29.80 -1.16 13.95
C ASP A 84 29.51 -1.22 12.44
N PRO A 85 30.35 -1.91 11.64
CA PRO A 85 30.22 -1.92 10.20
C PRO A 85 28.89 -2.54 9.75
N LYS A 86 28.37 -3.52 10.50
CA LYS A 86 27.05 -4.13 10.25
C LYS A 86 25.92 -3.14 10.48
N ARG A 87 25.98 -2.36 11.57
CA ARG A 87 24.97 -1.33 11.90
C ARG A 87 24.92 -0.24 10.86
N LEU A 88 26.08 0.25 10.44
CA LEU A 88 26.19 1.28 9.39
C LEU A 88 25.69 0.77 8.04
N PHE A 89 26.02 -0.47 7.65
CA PHE A 89 25.60 -1.03 6.37
C PHE A 89 24.10 -1.34 6.33
N GLU A 90 23.60 -2.14 7.28
CA GLU A 90 22.20 -2.59 7.32
C GLU A 90 21.24 -1.43 7.66
N GLY A 91 21.64 -0.55 8.57
CA GLY A 91 20.87 0.64 8.95
C GLY A 91 20.69 1.59 7.78
N ASN A 92 21.78 1.95 7.09
CA ASN A 92 21.70 2.82 5.92
C ASN A 92 20.91 2.16 4.77
N ALA A 93 21.06 0.85 4.56
CA ALA A 93 20.27 0.13 3.56
C ALA A 93 18.77 0.10 3.89
N LEU A 94 18.39 0.04 5.17
CA LEU A 94 16.99 0.12 5.60
C LEU A 94 16.42 1.53 5.35
N ILE A 95 17.13 2.56 5.80
CA ILE A 95 16.71 3.97 5.65
C ILE A 95 16.56 4.34 4.17
N ARG A 96 17.54 3.99 3.32
CA ARG A 96 17.48 4.25 1.87
C ARG A 96 16.26 3.62 1.20
N ARG A 97 15.84 2.42 1.64
CA ARG A 97 14.64 1.76 1.10
C ARG A 97 13.36 2.47 1.54
N LEU A 98 13.29 2.93 2.79
CA LEU A 98 12.12 3.64 3.32
C LEU A 98 11.94 5.02 2.68
N VAL A 99 13.04 5.76 2.49
CA VAL A 99 13.03 7.06 1.80
C VAL A 99 12.62 6.88 0.34
N ARG A 100 13.16 5.87 -0.36
CA ARG A 100 12.78 5.55 -1.76
C ARG A 100 11.28 5.25 -1.93
N VAL A 101 10.67 4.61 -0.94
CA VAL A 101 9.22 4.38 -0.92
C VAL A 101 8.46 5.64 -0.55
N GLY A 102 9.05 6.55 0.21
CA GLY A 102 8.43 7.78 0.69
C GLY A 102 7.66 7.62 2.00
N VAL A 103 8.03 6.63 2.82
CA VAL A 103 7.47 6.45 4.19
C VAL A 103 8.15 7.41 5.17
N LEU A 104 9.41 7.73 4.92
CA LEU A 104 10.22 8.62 5.75
C LEU A 104 10.68 9.80 4.90
N ASP A 105 10.68 10.98 5.51
CA ASP A 105 11.19 12.20 4.89
C ASP A 105 12.73 12.27 4.97
N GLU A 106 13.36 12.98 4.02
CA GLU A 106 14.81 13.08 3.91
C GLU A 106 15.44 13.76 5.14
N SER A 107 14.71 14.66 5.79
CA SER A 107 15.13 15.34 7.02
C SER A 107 15.24 14.40 8.24
N ARG A 108 14.57 13.24 8.20
CA ARG A 108 14.40 12.34 9.36
C ARG A 108 15.14 11.01 9.18
N MET A 109 16.33 11.01 8.58
CA MET A 109 17.16 9.81 8.35
C MET A 109 17.83 9.24 9.64
N ARG A 110 17.10 9.18 10.77
CA ARG A 110 17.56 8.52 12.00
C ARG A 110 16.78 7.24 12.26
N LEU A 111 17.43 6.25 12.86
CA LEU A 111 16.82 4.95 13.15
C LEU A 111 15.65 5.04 14.13
N ASP A 112 15.67 6.03 15.03
CA ASP A 112 14.62 6.21 16.05
C ASP A 112 13.25 6.48 15.40
N TYR A 113 13.23 7.24 14.29
CA TYR A 113 11.99 7.49 13.55
C TYR A 113 11.43 6.24 12.88
N VAL A 114 12.28 5.27 12.52
CA VAL A 114 11.85 4.00 11.94
C VAL A 114 11.09 3.16 12.97
N LEU A 115 11.44 3.27 14.25
CA LEU A 115 10.72 2.59 15.34
C LEU A 115 9.33 3.20 15.56
N ALA A 116 9.19 4.51 15.39
CA ALA A 116 7.94 5.26 15.59
C ALA A 116 6.92 5.14 14.44
N LEU A 117 7.28 4.53 13.30
CA LEU A 117 6.41 4.42 12.12
C LEU A 117 5.04 3.81 12.42
N LYS A 118 3.98 4.37 11.83
CA LYS A 118 2.61 3.88 11.97
C LYS A 118 2.19 3.05 10.76
N ILE A 119 1.02 2.40 10.88
CA ILE A 119 0.44 1.59 9.78
C ILE A 119 -0.05 2.50 8.65
N GLU A 120 -0.57 3.68 9.01
CA GLU A 120 -1.05 4.72 8.10
C GLU A 120 0.01 5.08 7.05
N ASP A 121 1.26 5.32 7.47
CA ASP A 121 2.36 5.73 6.57
C ASP A 121 2.57 4.75 5.40
N PHE A 122 2.34 3.45 5.62
CA PHE A 122 2.43 2.44 4.56
C PHE A 122 1.17 2.33 3.70
N LEU A 123 -0.01 2.61 4.28
CA LEU A 123 -1.27 2.61 3.54
C LEU A 123 -1.37 3.82 2.60
N GLU A 124 -0.78 4.95 2.98
CA GLU A 124 -0.74 6.16 2.14
C GLU A 124 0.10 6.01 0.87
N ARG A 125 1.10 5.11 0.88
CA ARG A 125 1.98 4.86 -0.26
C ARG A 125 1.44 3.84 -1.26
N ARG A 126 0.21 3.35 -1.06
CA ARG A 126 -0.43 2.43 -2.00
C ARG A 126 -0.93 3.17 -3.24
N LEU A 127 -0.88 2.52 -4.39
CA LEU A 127 -1.39 3.09 -5.63
C LEU A 127 -2.85 3.54 -5.51
N GLN A 128 -3.65 2.77 -4.77
CA GLN A 128 -5.05 3.11 -4.49
C GLN A 128 -5.23 4.49 -3.85
N THR A 129 -4.42 4.81 -2.85
CA THR A 129 -4.49 6.06 -2.07
C THR A 129 -3.79 7.19 -2.79
N CYS A 130 -2.66 6.92 -3.44
CA CYS A 130 -1.98 7.89 -4.29
C CYS A 130 -2.90 8.38 -5.43
N VAL A 131 -3.62 7.49 -6.11
CA VAL A 131 -4.55 7.84 -7.19
C VAL A 131 -5.71 8.72 -6.69
N TYR A 132 -6.22 8.45 -5.49
CA TYR A 132 -7.25 9.28 -4.86
C TYR A 132 -6.69 10.66 -4.47
N LYS A 133 -5.52 10.70 -3.81
CA LYS A 133 -4.86 11.97 -3.42
C LYS A 133 -4.49 12.84 -4.64
N LEU A 134 -4.19 12.24 -5.79
CA LEU A 134 -3.93 12.94 -7.06
C LEU A 134 -5.21 13.45 -7.76
N GLY A 135 -6.41 13.13 -7.25
CA GLY A 135 -7.67 13.59 -7.83
C GLY A 135 -8.12 12.85 -9.10
N LEU A 136 -7.39 11.81 -9.53
CA LEU A 136 -7.78 10.96 -10.68
C LEU A 136 -9.06 10.16 -10.42
N ALA A 137 -9.39 9.93 -9.15
CA ALA A 137 -10.60 9.25 -8.73
C ALA A 137 -11.36 10.09 -7.70
N LYS A 138 -12.69 10.12 -7.83
CA LYS A 138 -13.58 10.83 -6.88
C LYS A 138 -13.65 10.21 -5.47
N SER A 139 -13.29 8.93 -5.35
CA SER A 139 -13.36 8.17 -4.09
C SER A 139 -12.30 7.06 -4.09
N ILE A 140 -11.91 6.60 -2.91
CA ILE A 140 -10.93 5.53 -2.71
C ILE A 140 -11.45 4.19 -3.27
N HIS A 141 -12.77 3.95 -3.19
CA HIS A 141 -13.40 2.78 -3.80
C HIS A 141 -13.37 2.88 -5.34
N HIS A 142 -13.58 4.08 -5.87
CA HIS A 142 -13.50 4.34 -7.30
C HIS A 142 -12.07 4.11 -7.82
N ALA A 143 -11.04 4.58 -7.10
CA ALA A 143 -9.64 4.33 -7.44
C ALA A 143 -9.34 2.83 -7.57
N ARG A 144 -9.85 2.01 -6.64
CA ARG A 144 -9.66 0.56 -6.66
C ARG A 144 -10.24 -0.10 -7.91
N VAL A 145 -11.42 0.33 -8.33
CA VAL A 145 -12.11 -0.17 -9.53
C VAL A 145 -11.32 0.21 -10.78
N LEU A 146 -10.88 1.47 -10.89
CA LEU A 146 -10.09 1.95 -12.03
C LEU A 146 -8.78 1.17 -12.21
N ILE A 147 -8.07 0.91 -11.10
CA ILE A 147 -6.82 0.13 -11.13
C ILE A 147 -7.12 -1.30 -11.62
N ARG A 148 -8.13 -1.96 -11.03
CA ARG A 148 -8.46 -3.36 -11.38
C ARG A 148 -8.94 -3.51 -12.82
N GLN A 149 -9.65 -2.51 -13.33
CA GLN A 149 -10.11 -2.44 -14.73
C GLN A 149 -9.01 -2.02 -15.71
N ARG A 150 -7.77 -1.82 -15.25
CA ARG A 150 -6.60 -1.52 -16.08
C ARG A 150 -6.65 -0.13 -16.73
N HIS A 151 -7.24 0.85 -16.05
CA HIS A 151 -7.30 2.24 -16.52
C HIS A 151 -6.12 3.10 -16.10
N ILE A 152 -5.33 2.66 -15.12
CA ILE A 152 -4.22 3.42 -14.56
C ILE A 152 -2.88 2.80 -14.96
N ARG A 153 -1.94 3.66 -15.33
CA ARG A 153 -0.54 3.29 -15.59
C ARG A 153 0.39 4.00 -14.61
N VAL A 154 1.56 3.39 -14.41
CA VAL A 154 2.70 4.02 -13.74
C VAL A 154 3.84 4.05 -14.76
N GLY A 155 4.18 5.23 -15.25
CA GLY A 155 5.09 5.41 -16.39
C GLY A 155 4.49 4.81 -17.66
N LYS A 156 5.17 3.81 -18.23
CA LYS A 156 4.70 3.12 -19.45
C LYS A 156 3.84 1.89 -19.14
N GLN A 157 3.91 1.35 -17.92
CA GLN A 157 3.32 0.06 -17.56
C GLN A 157 1.93 0.24 -16.94
N ILE A 158 0.97 -0.57 -17.40
CA ILE A 158 -0.36 -0.65 -16.78
C ILE A 158 -0.26 -1.48 -15.50
N VAL A 159 -0.80 -0.96 -14.39
CA VAL A 159 -0.76 -1.62 -13.09
C VAL A 159 -2.18 -2.01 -12.68
N ASN A 160 -2.41 -3.28 -12.39
CA ASN A 160 -3.71 -3.85 -12.02
C ASN A 160 -3.83 -4.22 -10.53
N VAL A 161 -2.78 -3.98 -9.73
CA VAL A 161 -2.75 -4.32 -8.30
C VAL A 161 -2.90 -3.06 -7.44
N PRO A 162 -4.02 -2.90 -6.68
CA PRO A 162 -4.22 -1.74 -5.80
C PRO A 162 -3.24 -1.64 -4.63
N SER A 163 -2.62 -2.78 -4.26
CA SER A 163 -1.60 -2.89 -3.21
C SER A 163 -0.19 -2.53 -3.70
N PHE A 164 -0.04 -2.08 -4.95
CA PHE A 164 1.25 -1.65 -5.47
C PHE A 164 1.77 -0.45 -4.66
N VAL A 165 3.01 -0.52 -4.20
CA VAL A 165 3.63 0.54 -3.40
C VAL A 165 4.32 1.50 -4.37
N VAL A 166 3.85 2.75 -4.39
CA VAL A 166 4.35 3.79 -5.29
C VAL A 166 5.62 4.40 -4.71
N ARG A 167 6.69 4.39 -5.50
CA ARG A 167 7.94 5.10 -5.18
C ARG A 167 7.79 6.60 -5.43
N LEU A 168 8.54 7.43 -4.71
CA LEU A 168 8.52 8.89 -4.90
C LEU A 168 8.79 9.29 -6.36
N ASP A 169 9.84 8.72 -6.97
CA ASP A 169 10.22 8.96 -8.37
C ASP A 169 9.08 8.63 -9.35
N SER A 170 8.34 7.56 -9.07
CA SER A 170 7.27 7.05 -9.94
C SER A 170 5.93 7.75 -9.72
N GLN A 171 5.78 8.52 -8.65
CA GLN A 171 4.53 9.18 -8.29
C GLN A 171 4.09 10.21 -9.34
N LYS A 172 5.05 10.91 -9.96
CA LYS A 172 4.79 11.89 -11.04
C LYS A 172 4.28 11.27 -12.33
N HIS A 173 4.48 9.97 -12.50
CA HIS A 173 4.18 9.24 -13.72
C HIS A 173 2.87 8.44 -13.62
N ILE A 174 2.00 8.80 -12.67
CA ILE A 174 0.70 8.15 -12.47
C ILE A 174 -0.33 8.90 -13.30
N ASP A 175 -0.80 8.25 -14.36
CA ASP A 175 -1.81 8.80 -15.25
C ASP A 175 -2.77 7.71 -15.74
N PHE A 176 -3.81 8.13 -16.46
CA PHE A 176 -4.63 7.21 -17.23
C PHE A 176 -3.80 6.52 -18.31
N ALA A 177 -4.13 5.25 -18.58
CA ALA A 177 -3.53 4.50 -19.66
C ALA A 177 -4.01 5.07 -21.01
N LEU A 178 -3.08 5.29 -21.93
CA LEU A 178 -3.38 5.76 -23.29
C LEU A 178 -4.34 4.83 -24.05
N THR A 179 -4.26 3.52 -23.75
CA THR A 179 -5.15 2.51 -24.32
C THR A 179 -6.55 2.52 -23.72
N SER A 180 -6.73 3.17 -22.57
CA SER A 180 -8.01 3.20 -21.88
C SER A 180 -8.93 4.28 -22.44
N PRO A 181 -10.26 4.10 -22.35
CA PRO A 181 -11.23 5.11 -22.77
C PRO A 181 -11.05 6.48 -22.08
N PHE A 182 -10.50 6.49 -20.87
CA PHE A 182 -10.24 7.71 -20.10
C PHE A 182 -8.95 8.42 -20.51
N GLY A 183 -8.02 7.72 -21.16
CA GLY A 183 -6.76 8.28 -21.66
C GLY A 183 -6.74 8.54 -23.17
N GLY A 184 -7.92 8.65 -23.80
CA GLY A 184 -8.06 8.88 -25.25
C GLY A 184 -8.16 7.62 -26.11
N GLY A 185 -8.21 6.44 -25.50
CA GLY A 185 -8.39 5.16 -26.19
C GLY A 185 -9.82 4.96 -26.71
N ARG A 186 -10.00 3.97 -27.59
CA ARG A 186 -11.30 3.64 -28.18
C ARG A 186 -12.33 3.32 -27.09
N PRO A 187 -13.57 3.84 -27.18
CA PRO A 187 -14.66 3.51 -26.27
C PRO A 187 -14.86 1.98 -26.14
N GLY A 188 -15.08 1.53 -24.91
CA GLY A 188 -15.25 0.11 -24.61
C GLY A 188 -16.50 -0.52 -25.25
N ARG A 189 -16.54 -1.86 -25.33
CA ARG A 189 -17.63 -2.63 -25.96
C ARG A 189 -19.02 -2.22 -25.47
N VAL A 190 -19.21 -2.04 -24.16
CA VAL A 190 -20.51 -1.69 -23.57
C VAL A 190 -20.97 -0.30 -24.03
N ARG A 191 -20.06 0.69 -24.04
CA ARG A 191 -20.38 2.04 -24.52
C ARG A 191 -20.71 2.02 -26.02
N ARG A 192 -19.97 1.24 -26.82
CA ARG A 192 -20.25 1.05 -28.25
C ARG A 192 -21.58 0.34 -28.49
N LYS A 193 -21.93 -0.69 -27.69
CA LYS A 193 -23.23 -1.38 -27.81
C LYS A 193 -24.38 -0.44 -27.45
N LYS A 194 -24.21 0.39 -26.41
CA LYS A 194 -25.22 1.39 -26.01
C LYS A 194 -25.38 2.48 -27.08
N ALA A 195 -24.29 2.99 -27.65
CA ALA A 195 -24.37 3.98 -28.73
C ALA A 195 -25.14 3.43 -29.94
N LYS A 196 -24.81 2.21 -30.38
CA LYS A 196 -25.56 1.54 -31.46
C LYS A 196 -27.04 1.30 -31.16
N ALA A 197 -27.37 1.02 -29.90
CA ALA A 197 -28.75 0.82 -29.48
C ALA A 197 -29.50 2.14 -29.33
N ALA A 198 -28.80 3.26 -29.12
CA ALA A 198 -29.37 4.59 -29.13
C ALA A 198 -29.60 5.07 -30.58
N GLU A 199 -28.60 4.90 -31.47
CA GLU A 199 -28.74 5.15 -32.91
C GLU A 199 -29.96 4.41 -33.48
N LYS A 200 -30.09 3.10 -33.18
CA LYS A 200 -31.25 2.32 -33.65
C LYS A 200 -32.60 2.81 -33.08
N LYS A 201 -32.61 3.45 -31.90
CA LYS A 201 -33.85 4.00 -31.33
C LYS A 201 -34.23 5.33 -31.97
N ASP A 202 -33.25 6.20 -32.22
CA ASP A 202 -33.46 7.44 -32.95
C ASP A 202 -33.94 7.16 -34.39
N ASP A 203 -33.43 6.10 -35.02
CA ASP A 203 -33.90 5.67 -36.36
C ASP A 203 -35.37 5.15 -36.34
N ASP A 204 -35.80 4.47 -35.26
CA ASP A 204 -37.17 3.91 -35.11
C ASP A 204 -38.19 5.03 -34.77
N GLU A 205 -37.81 6.00 -33.94
CA GLU A 205 -38.64 7.17 -33.61
C GLU A 205 -38.77 8.15 -34.80
N GLY A 206 -37.78 8.21 -35.70
CA GLY A 206 -37.85 9.03 -36.91
C GLY A 206 -38.73 8.45 -38.03
N GLU A 207 -38.92 7.12 -38.07
CA GLU A 207 -39.85 6.48 -39.02
C GLU A 207 -41.31 6.56 -38.54
N GLU A 208 -41.58 6.63 -37.23
CA GLU A 208 -42.93 6.81 -36.67
C GLU A 208 -43.47 8.26 -36.78
N ASP A 209 -42.60 9.27 -36.92
CA ASP A 209 -42.99 10.68 -37.10
C ASP A 209 -43.15 11.07 -38.60
N GLU A 210 -42.76 10.20 -39.54
CA GLU A 210 -42.89 10.42 -41.01
C GLU A 210 -44.09 9.67 -41.66
N GLU A 211 -44.89 8.91 -40.89
CA GLU A 211 -46.17 8.29 -41.29
C GLU A 211 -47.40 9.05 -40.74
#